data_AF-A0A1X1U303-F1
#
_entry.id   AF-A0A1X1U303-F1
#
_cell.length_a   1.000
_cell.length_b   1.000
_cell.length_c   1.000
_cell.angle_alpha   90.00
_cell.angle_beta   90.00
_cell.angle_gamma   90.00
#
_symmetry.space_group_name_H-M   'P 1'
#
loop_
_entity.id
_entity.type
_entity.pdbx_description
1 polymer ?
#
loop_
_entity_poly.entity_id
_entity_poly.type
_entity_poly.pdbx_seq_one_letter_code
_entity_poly.pdbx_strand_id
1 'polypeptide(L)'
;MKKLLSGMALMIPLIGLAAMPDALASAHADQINFLPDWPNHRNQTEKTICVALAQGWTRQQIVSTAEKANNTDLTGVDDDEAAERADAFIDAARYQDCPTLNAS
;
A
#
# COMPACT_ATOMS: atom_id res chain seq x y z
N MET A 1 -15.51 12.18 68.91
CA MET A 1 -15.19 11.51 67.62
C MET A 1 -13.95 12.15 67.04
N LYS A 2 -13.08 11.34 66.46
CA LYS A 2 -11.66 11.60 66.17
C LYS A 2 -11.44 11.37 64.68
N LYS A 3 -11.24 12.39 63.85
CA LYS A 3 -10.73 12.30 62.45
C LYS A 3 -10.05 13.64 62.09
N LEU A 4 -8.72 13.73 62.18
CA LEU A 4 -7.70 13.52 61.11
C LEU A 4 -7.79 14.63 60.03
N LEU A 5 -6.96 15.70 60.08
CA LEU A 5 -5.58 15.86 59.56
C LEU A 5 -5.42 15.67 58.05
N SER A 6 -4.58 16.55 57.50
CA SER A 6 -3.92 16.53 56.18
C SER A 6 -4.83 16.84 54.99
N GLY A 7 -4.48 17.72 54.07
CA GLY A 7 -3.16 18.26 53.72
C GLY A 7 -3.18 18.43 52.22
N MET A 8 -3.00 19.67 51.74
CA MET A 8 -2.93 19.98 50.31
C MET A 8 -1.80 19.17 49.67
N ALA A 9 -2.16 18.21 48.82
CA ALA A 9 -1.23 17.59 47.88
C ALA A 9 -1.48 18.21 46.49
N LEU A 10 -0.57 19.12 46.13
CA LEU A 10 -0.39 19.69 44.80
C LEU A 10 0.40 18.71 43.91
N MET A 11 0.10 18.72 42.61
CA MET A 11 0.79 18.07 41.48
C MET A 11 0.56 16.55 41.39
N ILE A 12 0.10 16.01 40.26
CA ILE A 12 0.87 15.82 39.01
C ILE A 12 -0.10 15.62 37.82
N PRO A 13 0.05 16.33 36.68
CA PRO A 13 -0.42 15.82 35.40
C PRO A 13 0.81 15.48 34.54
N LEU A 14 1.35 14.27 34.68
CA LEU A 14 2.25 13.70 33.69
C LEU A 14 1.37 13.05 32.62
N ILE A 15 0.83 13.89 31.74
CA ILE A 15 0.28 13.44 30.47
C ILE A 15 1.48 13.05 29.60
N GLY A 16 2.02 11.86 29.84
CA GLY A 16 2.90 11.19 28.91
C GLY A 16 2.04 10.65 27.78
N LEU A 17 1.68 11.51 26.82
CA LEU A 17 1.25 11.05 25.50
C LEU A 17 2.46 10.35 24.90
N ALA A 18 2.44 9.01 24.95
CA ALA A 18 3.31 8.18 24.15
C ALA A 18 3.23 8.72 22.71
N ALA A 19 4.37 9.16 22.20
CA ALA A 19 4.53 9.51 20.80
C ALA A 19 4.12 8.27 19.99
N MET A 20 2.94 8.31 19.39
CA MET A 20 2.50 7.31 18.43
C MET A 20 3.51 7.36 17.28
N PRO A 21 4.26 6.27 17.01
CA PRO A 21 5.10 6.23 15.83
C PRO A 21 4.15 6.22 14.62
N ASP A 22 4.48 7.06 13.65
CA ASP A 22 4.07 6.86 12.27
C ASP A 22 2.56 6.82 12.01
N ALA A 23 1.86 7.89 12.42
CA ALA A 23 0.86 8.45 11.52
C ALA A 23 1.61 9.14 10.36
N LEU A 24 2.33 8.36 9.55
CA LEU A 24 2.64 8.75 8.18
C LEU A 24 1.26 8.88 7.55
N ALA A 25 0.75 10.10 7.53
CA ALA A 25 -0.34 10.45 6.67
C ALA A 25 0.13 10.07 5.27
N SER A 26 -0.30 8.89 4.82
CA SER A 26 -0.22 8.47 3.43
C SER A 26 -0.96 9.58 2.68
N ALA A 27 -0.23 10.57 2.18
CA ALA A 27 -0.75 11.48 1.19
C ALA A 27 -1.41 10.58 0.16
N HIS A 28 -2.73 10.72 -0.02
CA HIS A 28 -3.54 9.83 -0.83
C HIS A 28 -2.85 9.68 -2.20
N ALA A 29 -2.07 8.62 -2.37
CA ALA A 29 -1.54 8.24 -3.65
C ALA A 29 -2.76 8.01 -4.54
N ASP A 30 -2.82 8.70 -5.68
CA ASP A 30 -3.90 8.53 -6.64
C ASP A 30 -4.18 7.04 -6.82
N GLN A 31 -5.44 6.64 -6.65
CA GLN A 31 -5.82 5.24 -6.67
C GLN A 31 -5.39 4.60 -7.99
N ILE A 32 -4.51 3.61 -7.93
CA ILE A 32 -4.09 2.83 -9.08
C ILE A 32 -5.25 1.94 -9.52
N ASN A 33 -5.56 1.98 -10.82
CA ASN A 33 -6.63 1.18 -11.39
C ASN A 33 -6.12 0.38 -12.59
N PHE A 34 -6.29 -0.95 -12.53
CA PHE A 34 -6.01 -1.83 -13.64
C PHE A 34 -7.21 -1.91 -14.57
N LEU A 35 -6.95 -2.10 -15.87
CA LEU A 35 -8.01 -2.46 -16.81
C LEU A 35 -8.52 -3.87 -16.53
N PRO A 36 -9.78 -4.19 -16.84
CA PRO A 36 -10.31 -5.53 -16.58
C PRO A 36 -9.64 -6.63 -17.42
N ASP A 37 -9.03 -6.27 -18.55
CA ASP A 37 -8.27 -7.14 -19.44
C ASP A 37 -6.75 -6.88 -19.37
N TRP A 38 -6.27 -6.28 -18.28
CA TRP A 38 -4.85 -5.96 -18.08
C TRP A 38 -3.87 -7.11 -18.40
N PRO A 39 -4.17 -8.41 -18.17
CA PRO A 39 -3.23 -9.48 -18.48
C PRO A 39 -2.85 -9.54 -19.96
N ASN A 40 -3.71 -9.03 -20.85
CA ASN A 40 -3.50 -9.01 -22.29
C ASN A 40 -2.74 -7.76 -22.76
N HIS A 41 -2.50 -6.79 -21.88
CA HIS A 41 -1.93 -5.47 -22.21
C HIS A 41 -0.63 -5.20 -21.46
N ARG A 42 0.34 -6.11 -21.61
CA ARG A 42 1.61 -6.10 -20.86
C ARG A 42 2.25 -4.71 -20.70
N ASN A 43 2.55 -4.01 -21.81
CA ASN A 43 3.23 -2.72 -21.76
C ASN A 43 2.44 -1.63 -21.01
N GLN A 44 1.10 -1.69 -21.06
CA GLN A 44 0.26 -0.74 -20.31
C GLN A 44 0.25 -1.10 -18.83
N THR A 45 0.13 -2.39 -18.53
CA THR A 45 0.12 -2.90 -17.16
C THR A 45 1.43 -2.63 -16.45
N GLU A 46 2.58 -2.87 -17.09
CA GLU A 46 3.91 -2.58 -16.53
C GLU A 46 4.07 -1.09 -16.18
N LYS A 47 3.53 -0.18 -17.00
CA LYS A 47 3.50 1.27 -16.69
C LYS A 47 2.63 1.58 -15.47
N THR A 48 1.42 1.00 -15.40
CA THR A 48 0.53 1.17 -14.25
C THR A 48 1.19 0.68 -12.97
N ILE A 49 1.83 -0.49 -13.02
CA ILE A 49 2.61 -1.06 -11.91
C ILE A 49 3.75 -0.13 -11.54
N CYS A 50 4.45 0.43 -12.53
CA CYS A 50 5.54 1.34 -12.27
C CYS A 50 5.11 2.60 -11.51
N VAL A 51 3.98 3.20 -11.90
CA VAL A 51 3.38 4.33 -11.19
C VAL A 51 3.00 3.93 -9.76
N ALA A 52 2.41 2.74 -9.57
CA ALA A 52 2.06 2.23 -8.25
C ALA A 52 3.30 2.10 -7.33
N LEU A 53 4.37 1.51 -7.85
CA LEU A 53 5.63 1.37 -7.11
C LEU A 53 6.24 2.74 -6.77
N ALA A 54 6.22 3.70 -7.70
CA ALA A 54 6.70 5.07 -7.46
C ALA A 54 5.86 5.82 -6.42
N GLN A 55 4.58 5.48 -6.29
CA GLN A 55 3.68 5.98 -5.23
C GLN A 55 3.86 5.26 -3.89
N GLY A 56 4.76 4.26 -3.80
CA GLY A 56 5.03 3.51 -2.58
C GLY A 56 4.07 2.36 -2.30
N TRP A 57 3.31 1.91 -3.31
CA TRP A 57 2.48 0.71 -3.15
C TRP A 57 3.37 -0.52 -2.95
N THR A 58 2.97 -1.38 -2.01
CA THR A 58 3.63 -2.67 -1.80
C THR A 58 3.29 -3.65 -2.92
N ARG A 59 4.18 -4.62 -3.16
CA ARG A 59 3.94 -5.72 -4.11
C ARG A 59 2.59 -6.40 -3.88
N GLN A 60 2.25 -6.70 -2.63
CA GLN A 60 0.98 -7.34 -2.26
C GLN A 60 -0.24 -6.49 -2.60
N GLN A 61 -0.17 -5.17 -2.39
CA GLN A 61 -1.27 -4.26 -2.76
C GLN A 61 -1.47 -4.22 -4.28
N ILE A 62 -0.37 -4.21 -5.04
CA ILE A 62 -0.44 -4.22 -6.50
C ILE A 62 -1.04 -5.53 -7.01
N VAL A 63 -0.54 -6.68 -6.53
CA VAL A 63 -1.06 -8.01 -6.92
C VAL A 63 -2.54 -8.14 -6.59
N SER A 64 -2.94 -7.84 -5.34
CA SER A 64 -4.35 -7.99 -4.93
C SER A 64 -5.28 -7.05 -5.69
N THR A 65 -4.84 -5.84 -6.06
CA THR A 65 -5.64 -4.92 -6.86
C THR A 65 -5.73 -5.38 -8.31
N ALA A 66 -4.65 -5.90 -8.90
CA ALA A 66 -4.66 -6.44 -10.26
C ALA A 66 -5.53 -7.71 -10.37
N GLU A 67 -5.39 -8.62 -9.42
CA GLU A 67 -6.23 -9.82 -9.28
C GLU A 67 -7.72 -9.44 -9.23
N LYS A 68 -8.12 -8.55 -8.32
CA LYS A 68 -9.51 -8.09 -8.19
C LYS A 68 -10.05 -7.36 -9.43
N ALA A 69 -9.17 -6.75 -10.21
CA ALA A 69 -9.55 -6.05 -11.42
C ALA A 69 -9.75 -7.01 -12.60
N ASN A 70 -9.09 -8.17 -12.59
CA ASN A 70 -9.17 -9.14 -13.69
C ASN A 70 -10.60 -9.59 -13.93
N ASN A 71 -10.99 -9.60 -15.20
CA ASN A 71 -12.24 -10.19 -15.63
C ASN A 71 -11.94 -11.44 -16.44
N THR A 72 -12.11 -12.61 -15.81
CA THR A 72 -11.88 -13.92 -16.42
C THR A 72 -12.71 -14.15 -17.69
N ASP A 73 -13.89 -13.56 -17.83
CA ASP A 73 -14.70 -13.71 -19.05
C ASP A 73 -14.05 -13.02 -20.26
N LEU A 74 -13.22 -11.99 -20.03
CA LEU A 74 -12.51 -11.26 -21.08
C LEU A 74 -11.11 -11.83 -21.35
N THR A 75 -10.46 -12.38 -20.32
CA THR A 75 -9.05 -12.77 -20.38
C THR A 75 -8.85 -14.28 -20.51
N GLY A 76 -9.80 -15.08 -20.03
CA GLY A 76 -9.63 -16.52 -19.85
C GLY A 76 -8.64 -16.89 -18.75
N VAL A 77 -8.20 -15.92 -17.94
CA VAL A 77 -7.22 -16.07 -16.86
C VAL A 77 -7.99 -16.08 -15.54
N ASP A 78 -7.77 -17.12 -14.73
CA ASP A 78 -8.35 -17.20 -13.38
C ASP A 78 -7.62 -16.30 -12.37
N ASP A 79 -8.14 -16.21 -11.14
CA ASP A 79 -7.62 -15.28 -10.13
C ASP A 79 -6.18 -15.64 -9.71
N ASP A 80 -5.88 -16.93 -9.58
CA ASP A 80 -4.55 -17.41 -9.19
C ASP A 80 -3.52 -17.08 -10.28
N GLU A 81 -3.84 -17.39 -11.55
CA GLU A 81 -2.99 -17.06 -12.69
C GLU A 81 -2.86 -15.53 -12.88
N ALA A 82 -3.93 -14.76 -12.61
CA ALA A 82 -3.89 -13.30 -12.64
C ALA A 82 -2.93 -12.75 -11.56
N ALA A 83 -2.96 -13.30 -10.36
CA ALA A 83 -2.03 -12.92 -9.29
C ALA A 83 -0.57 -13.23 -9.67
N GLU A 84 -0.31 -14.44 -10.20
CA GLU A 84 1.03 -14.84 -10.68
C GLU A 84 1.54 -13.94 -11.80
N ARG A 85 0.68 -13.59 -12.77
CA ARG A 85 1.04 -12.67 -13.86
C ARG A 85 1.32 -11.26 -13.34
N ALA A 86 0.54 -10.77 -12.39
CA ALA A 86 0.77 -9.45 -11.80
C ALA A 86 2.12 -9.41 -11.09
N ASP A 87 2.44 -10.47 -10.35
CA ASP A 87 3.72 -10.68 -9.67
C ASP A 87 4.90 -10.62 -10.67
N ALA A 88 4.81 -11.37 -11.77
CA ALA A 88 5.82 -11.38 -12.83
C ALA A 88 5.99 -10.01 -13.50
N PHE A 89 4.89 -9.28 -13.73
CA PHE A 89 4.96 -7.93 -14.30
C PHE A 89 5.55 -6.90 -13.35
N ILE A 90 5.41 -7.08 -12.02
CA ILE A 90 6.12 -6.25 -11.04
C ILE A 90 7.62 -6.42 -11.18
N ASP A 91 8.11 -7.65 -11.35
CA ASP A 91 9.54 -7.89 -11.57
C ASP A 91 10.00 -7.27 -12.88
N ALA A 92 9.27 -7.45 -13.97
CA ALA A 92 9.61 -6.87 -15.26
C ALA A 92 9.65 -5.33 -15.22
N ALA A 93 8.64 -4.69 -14.62
CA ALA A 93 8.54 -3.24 -14.52
C ALA A 93 9.71 -2.61 -13.74
N ARG A 94 10.17 -3.26 -12.66
CA ARG A 94 11.32 -2.79 -11.87
C ARG A 94 12.61 -2.74 -12.69
N TYR A 95 12.81 -3.68 -13.62
CA TYR A 95 14.02 -3.72 -14.44
C TYR A 95 13.94 -2.88 -15.71
N GLN A 96 12.76 -2.83 -16.37
CA GLN A 96 12.65 -2.27 -17.72
C GLN A 96 12.10 -0.84 -17.76
N ASP A 97 11.13 -0.52 -16.89
CA ASP A 97 10.26 0.65 -17.11
C ASP A 97 10.17 1.65 -15.95
N CYS A 98 10.86 1.38 -14.82
CA CYS A 98 10.92 2.30 -13.69
C CYS A 98 12.29 2.99 -13.53
N PRO A 99 12.59 4.02 -14.33
CA PRO A 99 13.86 4.75 -14.23
C PRO A 99 14.02 5.47 -12.88
N THR A 100 12.92 5.81 -12.19
CA THR A 100 12.94 6.53 -10.91
C THR A 100 13.21 5.64 -9.70
N LEU A 101 13.01 4.32 -9.80
CA LEU A 101 13.26 3.37 -8.71
C LEU A 101 14.69 2.81 -8.73
N ASN A 102 15.36 2.82 -9.89
CA ASN A 102 16.75 2.36 -10.05
C ASN A 102 17.81 3.45 -9.75
N ALA A 103 17.39 4.64 -9.32
CA ALA A 103 18.27 5.78 -9.06
C ALA A 103 18.64 5.98 -7.57
N SER A 104 18.42 4.96 -6.72
CA SER A 104 18.79 5.01 -5.29
C SER A 104 20.14 4.35 -5.01
#